data_AF-A0A7J3VCK4-F1
#
_entry.id   AF-A0A7J3VCK4-F1
#
_cell.length_a   1.000
_cell.length_b   1.000
_cell.length_c   1.000
_cell.angle_alpha   90.00
_cell.angle_beta   90.00
_cell.angle_gamma   90.00
#
_symmetry.space_group_name_H-M   'P 1'
#
loop_
_entity.id
_entity.type
_entity.pdbx_description
1 polymer ?
#
loop_
_entity_poly.entity_id
_entity_poly.type
_entity_poly.pdbx_seq_one_letter_code
_entity_poly.pdbx_strand_id
1 'polypeptide(L)'
;MLILEKYDLVIVLGSQVKKRDNRYFLAPHTELKARAAGIAYKRGIVKKFIISGGYNFGVRYDYSSILEKPNFSFEAFALARWEKSEAQIIAEFLHEEYKVPLQDMLLEELSATTEENVE
;
A
#
# COMPACT_ATOMS: atom_id res chain seq x y z
N MET A 1 19.73 18.99 -20.46
CA MET A 1 18.45 18.26 -20.51
C MET A 1 18.66 16.98 -19.72
N LEU A 2 18.06 16.85 -18.53
CA LEU A 2 18.16 15.60 -17.75
C LEU A 2 17.34 14.54 -18.48
N ILE A 3 17.98 13.44 -18.89
CA ILE A 3 17.27 12.26 -19.36
C ILE A 3 16.61 11.68 -18.11
N LEU A 4 15.29 11.80 -18.02
CA LEU A 4 14.53 11.12 -16.99
C LEU A 4 14.51 9.63 -17.33
N GLU A 5 15.17 8.82 -16.52
CA GLU A 5 15.04 7.36 -16.59
C GLU A 5 13.56 7.00 -16.51
N LYS A 6 13.14 6.09 -17.39
CA LYS A 6 11.79 5.54 -17.40
C LYS A 6 11.85 4.11 -16.91
N TYR A 7 10.91 3.75 -16.06
CA TYR A 7 10.76 2.40 -15.52
C TYR A 7 9.49 1.78 -16.09
N ASP A 8 9.58 0.53 -16.52
CA ASP A 8 8.40 -0.22 -16.98
C ASP A 8 7.43 -0.50 -15.82
N LEU A 9 7.97 -0.61 -14.60
CA LEU A 9 7.27 -0.99 -13.38
C LEU A 9 7.89 -0.29 -12.16
N VAL A 10 7.06 0.13 -11.21
CA VAL A 10 7.49 0.55 -9.86
C VAL A 10 6.77 -0.28 -8.81
N ILE A 11 7.50 -0.71 -7.78
CA ILE A 11 6.91 -1.38 -6.61
C ILE A 11 6.68 -0.34 -5.51
N VAL A 12 5.45 -0.25 -5.02
CA VAL A 12 5.07 0.61 -3.90
C VAL A 12 4.83 -0.27 -2.69
N LEU A 13 5.75 -0.20 -1.73
CA LEU A 13 5.65 -0.96 -0.50
C LEU A 13 4.67 -0.31 0.48
N GLY A 14 3.79 -1.11 1.05
CA GLY A 14 2.96 -0.81 2.21
C GLY A 14 3.79 -0.51 3.45
N SER A 15 3.12 -0.19 4.55
CA SER A 15 3.76 -0.03 5.86
C SER A 15 2.69 0.07 6.95
N GLN A 16 1.88 1.13 6.88
CA GLN A 16 0.79 1.36 7.82
C GLN A 16 -0.32 2.17 7.15
N VAL A 17 -1.55 1.73 7.39
CA VAL A 17 -2.76 2.49 7.13
C VAL A 17 -3.47 2.79 8.45
N LYS A 18 -4.31 3.81 8.44
CA LYS A 18 -5.16 4.22 9.55
C LYS A 18 -6.60 4.15 9.12
N LYS A 19 -7.50 3.88 10.06
CA LYS A 19 -8.94 4.00 9.83
C LYS A 19 -9.56 4.82 10.94
N ARG A 20 -10.37 5.80 10.54
CA ARG A 20 -11.15 6.66 11.43
C ARG A 20 -12.58 6.63 10.93
N ASP A 21 -13.50 6.26 11.82
CA ASP A 21 -14.89 5.94 11.46
C ASP A 21 -14.92 4.85 10.38
N ASN A 22 -15.50 5.14 9.21
CA ASN A 22 -15.56 4.22 8.05
C ASN A 22 -14.65 4.65 6.88
N ARG A 23 -13.60 5.45 7.15
CA ARG A 23 -12.66 5.92 6.13
C ARG A 23 -11.25 5.45 6.43
N TYR A 24 -10.55 5.05 5.37
CA TYR A 24 -9.15 4.67 5.40
C TYR A 24 -8.27 5.85 5.02
N PHE A 25 -7.10 5.92 5.65
CA PHE A 25 -6.10 6.95 5.41
C PHE A 25 -4.72 6.31 5.41
N LEU A 26 -3.82 6.83 4.59
CA LEU A 26 -2.42 6.42 4.62
C LEU A 26 -1.73 7.04 5.86
N ALA A 27 -0.89 6.27 6.55
CA ALA A 27 0.01 6.89 7.52
C ALA A 27 1.02 7.80 6.78
N PRO A 28 1.57 8.86 7.42
CA PRO A 28 2.39 9.85 6.72
C PRO A 28 3.55 9.28 5.88
N HIS A 29 4.22 8.23 6.38
CA HIS A 29 5.32 7.57 5.69
C HIS A 29 4.85 6.69 4.51
N THR A 30 3.65 6.11 4.59
CA THR A 30 3.01 5.38 3.49
C THR A 30 2.53 6.36 2.42
N GLU A 31 1.92 7.46 2.85
CA GLU A 31 1.45 8.54 1.97
C GLU A 31 2.59 9.14 1.16
N LEU A 32 3.74 9.39 1.79
CA LEU A 32 4.92 9.91 1.09
C LEU A 32 5.32 9.04 -0.10
N LYS A 33 5.36 7.70 0.08
CA LYS A 33 5.69 6.73 -0.97
C LYS A 33 4.63 6.74 -2.08
N ALA A 34 3.35 6.72 -1.71
CA ALA A 34 2.26 6.75 -2.66
C ALA A 34 2.23 8.05 -3.48
N ARG A 35 2.48 9.20 -2.84
CA ARG A 35 2.60 10.49 -3.54
C ARG A 35 3.77 10.52 -4.52
N ALA A 36 4.93 9.99 -4.13
CA ALA A 36 6.08 9.89 -5.02
C ALA A 36 5.77 9.03 -6.26
N ALA A 37 5.10 7.89 -6.07
CA ALA A 37 4.65 7.02 -7.15
C ALA A 37 3.65 7.74 -8.09
N GLY A 38 2.66 8.43 -7.52
CA GLY A 38 1.69 9.22 -8.28
C GLY A 38 2.33 10.36 -9.09
N ILE A 39 3.33 11.05 -8.52
CA ILE A 39 4.11 12.06 -9.23
C ILE A 39 4.92 11.44 -10.37
N ALA A 40 5.53 10.28 -10.14
CA ALA A 40 6.28 9.56 -11.17
C ALA A 40 5.37 9.18 -12.35
N TYR A 41 4.15 8.71 -12.08
CA TYR A 41 3.13 8.46 -13.11
C TYR A 41 2.80 9.71 -13.91
N LYS A 42 2.46 10.82 -13.24
CA LYS A 42 2.12 12.09 -13.90
C LYS A 42 3.24 12.63 -14.78
N ARG A 43 4.49 12.33 -14.46
CA ARG A 43 5.68 12.70 -15.24
C ARG A 43 6.00 11.72 -16.38
N GLY A 44 5.24 10.64 -16.53
CA GLY A 44 5.52 9.59 -17.52
C GLY A 44 6.81 8.82 -17.26
N ILE A 45 7.27 8.82 -16.00
CA ILE A 45 8.46 8.07 -15.55
C ILE A 45 8.11 6.59 -15.41
N VAL A 46 6.89 6.27 -14.98
CA VAL A 46 6.39 4.91 -14.80
C VAL A 46 4.99 4.77 -15.40
N LYS A 47 4.66 3.57 -15.86
CA LYS A 47 3.34 3.24 -16.41
C LYS A 47 2.53 2.24 -15.59
N LYS A 48 3.22 1.34 -14.87
CA LYS A 48 2.59 0.25 -14.12
C LYS A 48 3.14 0.15 -12.70
N PHE A 49 2.32 -0.40 -11.81
CA PHE A 49 2.67 -0.58 -10.41
C PHE A 49 2.44 -2.00 -9.94
N ILE A 50 3.32 -2.47 -9.07
CA ILE A 50 2.95 -3.46 -8.05
C ILE A 50 2.79 -2.69 -6.76
N ILE A 51 1.70 -2.93 -6.05
CA ILE A 51 1.47 -2.38 -4.72
C ILE A 51 1.44 -3.57 -3.77
N SER A 52 2.43 -3.64 -2.90
CA SER A 52 2.58 -4.76 -1.96
C SER A 52 2.23 -4.31 -0.55
N GLY A 53 1.38 -5.05 0.12
CA GLY A 53 0.92 -4.77 1.47
C GLY A 53 -0.40 -5.46 1.78
N GLY A 54 -0.36 -6.46 2.67
CA GLY A 54 -1.52 -7.26 3.01
C GLY A 54 -2.44 -6.70 4.08
N TYR A 55 -3.17 -7.63 4.71
CA TYR A 55 -4.20 -7.36 5.71
C TYR A 55 -3.59 -7.28 7.11
N ASN A 56 -3.10 -6.09 7.49
CA ASN A 56 -2.33 -5.91 8.72
C ASN A 56 -3.11 -5.32 9.91
N PHE A 57 -4.38 -4.91 9.72
CA PHE A 57 -5.26 -4.49 10.83
C PHE A 57 -5.55 -5.66 11.77
N GLY A 58 -5.23 -5.50 13.05
CA GLY A 58 -5.35 -6.56 14.06
C GLY A 58 -4.23 -7.60 14.03
N VAL A 59 -3.35 -7.55 13.02
CA VAL A 59 -2.14 -8.41 12.91
C VAL A 59 -0.92 -7.65 13.42
N ARG A 60 -0.63 -6.47 12.87
CA ARG A 60 0.56 -5.66 13.22
C ARG A 60 0.23 -4.34 13.90
N TYR A 61 -0.93 -3.79 13.61
CA TYR A 61 -1.39 -2.53 14.18
C TYR A 61 -2.91 -2.53 14.26
N ASP A 62 -3.45 -1.66 15.11
CA ASP A 62 -4.87 -1.37 15.17
C ASP A 62 -5.16 0.03 14.58
N TYR A 63 -6.37 0.55 14.83
CA TYR A 63 -6.81 1.86 14.37
C TYR A 63 -5.98 3.03 14.92
N SER A 64 -5.27 2.82 16.02
CA SER A 64 -4.59 3.85 16.81
C SER A 64 -3.08 3.70 16.86
N SER A 65 -2.56 2.48 16.88
CA SER A 65 -1.15 2.21 17.19
C SER A 65 -0.63 0.91 16.59
N ILE A 66 0.70 0.80 16.51
CA ILE A 66 1.38 -0.46 16.25
C ILE A 66 1.27 -1.32 17.50
N LEU A 67 0.92 -2.59 17.34
CA LEU A 67 0.79 -3.52 18.46
C LEU A 67 2.18 -3.79 19.04
N GLU A 68 2.30 -3.77 20.36
CA GLU A 68 3.55 -4.14 21.06
C GLU A 68 3.98 -5.57 20.70
N LYS A 69 3.00 -6.46 20.54
CA LYS A 69 3.21 -7.83 20.08
C LYS A 69 2.29 -8.13 18.89
N PRO A 70 2.82 -8.17 17.65
CA PRO A 70 2.06 -8.62 16.50
C PRO A 70 1.50 -10.03 16.66
N ASN A 71 0.34 -10.28 16.06
CA ASN A 71 -0.32 -11.58 16.04
C ASN A 71 -0.37 -12.13 14.61
N PHE A 72 0.59 -12.99 14.27
CA PHE A 72 0.68 -13.63 12.95
C PHE A 72 -0.05 -14.98 12.87
N SER A 73 -1.03 -15.23 13.75
CA SER A 73 -1.82 -16.46 13.67
C SER A 73 -2.72 -16.45 12.43
N PHE A 74 -3.08 -17.65 11.95
CA PHE A 74 -4.00 -17.81 10.83
C PHE A 74 -5.35 -17.11 11.11
N GLU A 75 -5.86 -17.24 12.33
CA GLU A 75 -7.13 -16.62 12.74
C GLU A 75 -7.07 -15.10 12.68
N ALA A 76 -5.94 -14.50 13.09
CA ALA A 76 -5.74 -13.06 13.00
C ALA A 76 -5.79 -12.57 11.55
N PHE A 77 -5.07 -13.26 10.65
CA PHE A 77 -5.12 -12.95 9.21
C PHE A 77 -6.50 -13.18 8.59
N ALA A 78 -7.20 -14.24 9.00
CA ALA A 78 -8.55 -14.53 8.50
C ALA A 78 -9.54 -13.42 8.90
N LEU A 79 -9.44 -12.91 10.13
CA LEU A 79 -10.26 -11.80 10.61
C LEU A 79 -9.86 -10.47 9.96
N ALA A 80 -8.56 -10.24 9.72
CA ALA A 80 -8.05 -9.02 9.10
C ALA A 80 -8.60 -8.78 7.68
N ARG A 81 -8.99 -9.86 6.97
CA ARG A 81 -9.63 -9.80 5.64
C ARG A 81 -11.03 -9.16 5.64
N TRP A 82 -11.62 -8.89 6.81
CA TRP A 82 -12.84 -8.05 6.89
C TRP A 82 -12.55 -6.57 6.64
N GLU A 83 -11.28 -6.16 6.76
CA GLU A 83 -10.80 -4.83 6.44
C GLU A 83 -10.14 -4.81 5.05
N LYS A 84 -9.88 -3.62 4.51
CA LYS A 84 -9.10 -3.46 3.28
C LYS A 84 -7.62 -3.75 3.56
N SER A 85 -6.93 -4.34 2.58
CA SER A 85 -5.48 -4.47 2.59
C SER A 85 -4.80 -3.11 2.46
N GLU A 86 -3.53 -3.02 2.87
CA GLU A 86 -2.73 -1.82 2.62
C GLU A 86 -2.61 -1.51 1.13
N ALA A 87 -2.39 -2.55 0.32
CA ALA A 87 -2.27 -2.42 -1.12
C ALA A 87 -3.53 -1.84 -1.76
N GLN A 88 -4.72 -2.31 -1.33
CA GLN A 88 -5.98 -1.77 -1.81
C GLN A 88 -6.14 -0.28 -1.47
N ILE A 89 -5.81 0.12 -0.24
CA ILE A 89 -5.94 1.52 0.20
C ILE A 89 -4.96 2.43 -0.56
N ILE A 90 -3.73 1.96 -0.82
CA ILE A 90 -2.76 2.70 -1.63
C ILE A 90 -3.22 2.81 -3.09
N ALA A 91 -3.79 1.75 -3.65
CA ALA A 91 -4.33 1.74 -5.02
C ALA A 91 -5.48 2.75 -5.18
N GLU A 92 -6.41 2.77 -4.22
CA GLU A 92 -7.51 3.74 -4.17
C GLU A 92 -6.96 5.17 -4.11
N PHE A 93 -5.98 5.44 -3.25
CA PHE A 93 -5.32 6.74 -3.18
C PHE A 93 -4.68 7.15 -4.51
N LEU A 94 -3.93 6.26 -5.17
CA LEU A 94 -3.31 6.54 -6.48
C LEU A 94 -4.35 6.78 -7.57
N HIS A 95 -5.44 6.02 -7.54
CA HIS A 95 -6.55 6.19 -8.47
C HIS A 95 -7.27 7.52 -8.27
N GLU A 96 -7.66 7.84 -7.04
CA GLU A 96 -8.44 9.02 -6.71
C GLU A 96 -7.65 10.31 -6.92
N GLU A 97 -6.42 10.37 -6.41
CA GLU A 97 -5.60 11.60 -6.39
C GLU A 97 -4.81 11.79 -7.70
N TYR A 98 -4.29 10.71 -8.28
CA TYR A 98 -3.38 10.78 -9.43
C TYR A 98 -3.97 10.23 -10.73
N LYS A 99 -5.20 9.70 -10.69
CA LYS A 99 -5.89 9.12 -11.85
C LYS A 99 -5.10 7.99 -12.52
N VAL A 100 -4.38 7.20 -11.71
CA VAL A 100 -3.77 5.95 -12.18
C VAL A 100 -4.91 4.95 -12.45
N PRO A 101 -5.01 4.34 -13.64
CA PRO A 101 -6.03 3.33 -13.92
C PRO A 101 -5.83 2.10 -13.02
N LEU A 102 -6.92 1.56 -12.48
CA LEU A 102 -6.84 0.37 -11.61
C LEU A 102 -6.19 -0.83 -12.33
N GLN A 103 -6.40 -0.98 -13.64
CA GLN A 103 -5.79 -2.06 -14.42
C GLN A 103 -4.25 -1.95 -14.57
N ASP A 104 -3.67 -0.79 -14.27
CA ASP A 104 -2.21 -0.58 -14.31
C ASP A 104 -1.55 -0.87 -12.96
N MET A 105 -2.33 -1.34 -11.97
CA MET A 105 -1.86 -1.64 -10.62
C MET A 105 -2.17 -3.10 -10.29
N LEU A 106 -1.13 -3.89 -10.01
CA LEU A 106 -1.27 -5.22 -9.44
C LEU A 106 -1.20 -5.11 -7.91
N LEU A 107 -2.14 -5.73 -7.21
CA LEU A 107 -2.18 -5.75 -5.74
C LEU A 107 -1.59 -7.06 -5.24
N GLU A 108 -0.55 -6.97 -4.43
CA GLU A 108 -0.01 -8.07 -3.64
C GLU A 108 -0.48 -7.84 -2.19
N GLU A 109 -1.35 -8.74 -1.71
CA GLU A 109 -2.13 -8.54 -0.47
C GLU A 109 -1.84 -9.62 0.58
N LEU A 110 -0.82 -10.45 0.38
CA LEU A 110 -0.47 -11.57 1.26
C LEU A 110 0.64 -11.20 2.23
N SER A 111 1.41 -10.15 1.96
CA SER A 111 2.51 -9.72 2.81
C SER A 111 2.05 -9.13 4.14
N ALA A 112 2.72 -9.54 5.21
CA ALA A 112 2.58 -8.94 6.52
C ALA A 112 3.86 -8.21 6.92
N THR A 113 5.03 -8.65 6.48
CA THR A 113 6.34 -8.10 6.87
C THR A 113 7.02 -7.37 5.71
N THR A 114 8.12 -6.66 6.01
CA THR A 114 8.90 -6.00 4.96
C THR A 114 9.57 -7.03 4.06
N GLU A 115 10.04 -8.13 4.65
CA GLU A 115 10.67 -9.26 3.98
C GLU A 115 9.69 -9.93 3.00
N GLU A 116 8.46 -10.19 3.43
CA GLU A 116 7.42 -10.77 2.58
C GLU A 116 6.97 -9.84 1.44
N ASN A 117 7.10 -8.51 1.58
CA ASN A 117 6.83 -7.60 0.46
C ASN A 117 7.86 -7.74 -0.69
N VAL A 118 9.03 -8.32 -0.41
CA VAL A 118 10.16 -8.45 -1.35
C VAL A 118 10.17 -9.80 -2.06
N GLU A 119 9.66 -10.86 -1.42
CA GLU A 119 9.55 -12.22 -1.98
C GLU A 119 8.51 -12.35 -3.10
#